data_AF-A0A150NPJ2-F1
#
_entry.id   AF-A0A150NPJ2-F1
#
_cell.length_a   1.000
_cell.length_b   1.000
_cell.length_c   1.000
_cell.angle_alpha   90.00
_cell.angle_beta   90.00
_cell.angle_gamma   90.00
#
_symmetry.space_group_name_H-M   'P 1'
#
loop_
_entity.id
_entity.type
_entity.pdbx_description
1 polymer ?
#
loop_
_entity_poly.entity_id
_entity_poly.type
_entity_poly.pdbx_seq_one_letter_code
_entity_poly.pdbx_strand_id
1 'polypeptide(L)'
;MKITEYKKKDGSVVYRSSVYLGIDTVTGKKVKTTISDRTKNRLKSKAIQAKVEFEKNGSTVTKTVNVTTYQELTNLWLENYCHTVKHSTLIGAKNNIKNISYQPLETTN
;
A
#
# COMPACT_ATOMS: atom_id res chain seq x y z
N MET A 1 15.82 -11.51 17.05
CA MET A 1 14.78 -12.06 16.14
C MET A 1 14.90 -13.57 16.12
N LYS A 2 13.78 -14.30 15.99
CA LYS A 2 13.77 -15.76 15.87
C LYS A 2 13.90 -16.14 14.40
N ILE A 3 15.00 -16.82 14.04
CA ILE A 3 15.21 -17.34 12.68
C ILE A 3 14.79 -18.81 12.66
N THR A 4 13.87 -19.15 11.76
CA THR A 4 13.45 -20.53 11.50
C THR A 4 14.03 -20.99 10.18
N GLU A 5 14.53 -22.23 10.16
CA GLU A 5 14.94 -22.88 8.93
C GLU A 5 13.72 -23.51 8.24
N TYR A 6 13.63 -23.35 6.93
CA TYR A 6 12.55 -23.91 6.11
C TYR A 6 13.17 -24.62 4.91
N LYS A 7 12.90 -25.92 4.81
CA LYS A 7 13.29 -26.74 3.66
C LYS A 7 12.17 -26.73 2.64
N LYS A 8 12.48 -26.29 1.42
CA LYS A 8 11.54 -26.27 0.31
C LYS A 8 11.34 -27.68 -0.26
N LYS A 9 10.29 -27.85 -1.07
CA LYS A 9 10.01 -29.10 -1.81
C LYS A 9 11.16 -29.49 -2.75
N ASP A 10 11.91 -28.51 -3.24
CA ASP A 10 13.11 -28.68 -4.09
C ASP A 10 14.37 -29.10 -3.30
N GLY A 11 14.27 -29.31 -1.98
CA GLY A 11 15.38 -29.69 -1.11
C GLY A 11 16.25 -28.53 -0.64
N SER A 12 16.08 -27.33 -1.18
CA SER A 12 16.86 -26.15 -0.78
C SER A 12 16.43 -25.60 0.58
N VAL A 13 17.40 -25.11 1.33
CA VAL A 13 17.19 -24.51 2.65
C VAL A 13 17.10 -22.99 2.53
N VAL A 14 16.06 -22.41 3.13
CA VAL A 14 15.94 -20.97 3.31
C VAL A 14 15.69 -20.66 4.78
N TYR A 15 16.27 -19.56 5.24
CA TYR A 15 16.02 -19.02 6.56
C TYR A 15 14.91 -18.00 6.47
N ARG A 16 14.01 -18.00 7.46
CA ARG A 16 12.88 -17.06 7.55
C ARG A 16 12.83 -16.46 8.95
N SER A 17 12.47 -15.19 9.04
CA SER A 17 12.19 -14.51 10.31
C SER A 17 11.03 -13.55 10.14
N SER A 18 10.14 -13.52 11.13
CA SER A 18 9.18 -12.43 11.28
C SER A 18 9.85 -11.26 12.01
N VAL A 19 9.77 -10.08 11.43
CA VAL A 19 10.38 -8.85 11.94
C VAL A 19 9.29 -7.83 12.19
N TYR A 20 9.25 -7.30 13.40
CA TYR A 20 8.39 -6.18 13.75
C TYR A 20 8.97 -4.89 13.14
N LEU A 21 8.15 -4.16 12.38
CA LEU A 21 8.55 -2.93 11.71
C LEU A 21 8.22 -1.71 12.58
N GLY A 22 7.02 -1.67 13.16
CA GLY A 22 6.57 -0.55 13.96
C GLY A 22 5.04 -0.52 14.12
N ILE A 23 4.53 0.61 14.57
CA ILE A 23 3.11 0.92 14.60
C ILE A 23 2.80 1.74 13.35
N ASP A 24 1.78 1.34 12.61
CA ASP A 24 1.29 2.08 11.45
C ASP A 24 0.67 3.40 11.90
N THR A 25 1.17 4.52 11.39
CA THR A 25 0.75 5.87 11.81
C THR A 25 -0.69 6.20 11.40
N VAL A 26 -1.20 5.60 10.31
CA VAL A 26 -2.55 5.83 9.81
C VAL A 26 -3.59 4.97 10.55
N THR A 27 -3.26 3.71 10.81
CA THR A 27 -4.21 2.72 11.36
C THR A 27 -4.02 2.41 12.84
N GLY A 28 -2.88 2.81 13.43
CA GLY A 28 -2.52 2.51 14.82
C GLY A 28 -2.20 1.03 15.09
N LYS A 29 -2.11 0.19 14.05
CA LYS A 29 -1.92 -1.26 14.19
C LYS A 29 -0.44 -1.65 14.15
N LYS A 30 -0.11 -2.75 14.84
CA LYS A 30 1.23 -3.34 14.83
C LYS A 30 1.54 -3.97 13.48
N VAL A 31 2.62 -3.53 12.83
CA VAL A 31 3.06 -4.03 11.53
C VAL A 31 4.22 -5.00 11.70
N LYS A 32 4.09 -6.17 11.08
CA LYS A 32 5.15 -7.17 10.97
C LYS A 32 5.31 -7.60 9.52
N THR A 33 6.55 -7.85 9.11
CA THR A 33 6.87 -8.46 7.82
C THR A 33 7.61 -9.77 8.02
N THR A 34 7.50 -10.67 7.05
CA THR A 34 8.22 -11.94 7.06
C THR A 34 9.28 -11.92 5.97
N ILE A 35 10.54 -12.01 6.38
CA ILE A 35 11.69 -11.93 5.48
C ILE A 35 12.32 -13.32 5.37
N SER A 36 12.74 -13.66 4.16
CA SER A 36 13.42 -14.93 3.88
C SER A 36 14.65 -14.73 3.02
N ASP A 37 15.70 -15.49 3.30
CA ASP A 37 16.97 -15.49 2.57
C ASP A 37 17.68 -16.85 2.67
N ARG A 38 18.62 -17.11 1.78
CA ARG A 38 19.46 -18.33 1.78
C ARG A 38 20.53 -18.30 2.87
N THR A 39 20.91 -17.11 3.34
CA THR A 39 21.96 -16.94 4.36
C THR A 39 21.47 -16.11 5.54
N LYS A 40 21.82 -16.54 6.76
CA LYS A 40 21.45 -15.83 8.01
C LYS A 40 21.95 -14.38 8.04
N ASN A 41 23.14 -14.10 7.50
CA ASN A 41 23.70 -12.74 7.44
C ASN A 41 22.90 -11.82 6.52
N ARG A 42 22.59 -12.25 5.29
CA ARG A 42 21.76 -11.48 4.35
C ARG A 42 20.35 -11.25 4.91
N LEU A 43 19.81 -12.23 5.62
CA LEU A 43 18.51 -12.09 6.30
C LEU A 43 18.53 -11.00 7.37
N LYS A 44 19.61 -10.88 8.16
CA LYS A 44 19.78 -9.79 9.14
C LYS A 44 19.85 -8.42 8.45
N SER A 45 20.63 -8.29 7.38
CA SER A 45 20.73 -7.04 6.63
C SER A 45 19.39 -6.62 6.03
N LYS A 46 18.64 -7.57 5.44
CA LYS A 46 17.27 -7.32 4.95
C LYS A 46 16.31 -6.91 6.05
N ALA A 47 16.43 -7.49 7.25
CA ALA A 47 15.61 -7.10 8.39
C ALA A 47 15.85 -5.65 8.81
N ILE A 48 17.09 -5.18 8.78
CA ILE A 48 17.43 -3.77 9.05
C ILE A 48 16.89 -2.89 7.93
N GLN A 49 17.13 -3.26 6.67
CA GLN A 49 16.65 -2.51 5.50
C GLN A 49 15.13 -2.35 5.51
N ALA A 50 14.39 -3.40 5.83
CA ALA A 50 12.93 -3.35 5.89
C ALA A 50 12.41 -2.37 6.95
N LYS A 51 13.12 -2.19 8.07
CA LYS A 51 12.78 -1.18 9.08
C LYS A 51 13.04 0.24 8.58
N VAL A 52 14.23 0.46 7.99
CA VAL A 52 14.60 1.77 7.43
C VAL A 52 13.63 2.17 6.32
N GLU A 53 13.25 1.24 5.45
CA GLU A 53 12.28 1.48 4.39
C GLU A 53 10.88 1.79 4.95
N PHE A 54 10.46 1.08 6.01
CA PHE A 54 9.20 1.37 6.69
C PHE A 54 9.18 2.77 7.30
N GLU A 55 10.25 3.18 7.98
CA GLU A 55 10.39 4.53 8.53
C GLU A 55 10.40 5.59 7.43
N LYS A 56 11.14 5.37 6.34
CA LYS A 56 11.20 6.27 5.18
C LYS A 56 9.84 6.43 4.50
N ASN A 57 9.02 5.38 4.47
CA ASN A 57 7.68 5.40 3.89
C ASN A 57 6.63 6.00 4.85
N GLY A 58 7.04 6.80 5.84
CA GLY A 58 6.12 7.47 6.77
C GLY A 58 5.55 6.55 7.84
N SER A 59 6.20 5.41 8.11
CA SER A 59 5.77 4.42 9.10
C SER A 59 4.35 3.92 8.87
N THR A 60 4.00 3.68 7.61
CA THR A 60 2.68 3.21 7.21
C THR A 60 2.79 2.20 6.07
N VAL A 61 1.95 1.17 6.08
CA VAL A 61 1.91 0.13 5.02
C VAL A 61 1.03 0.56 3.85
N THR A 62 0.07 1.46 4.10
CA THR A 62 -0.82 1.95 3.05
C THR A 62 -0.07 2.89 2.11
N LYS A 63 -0.18 2.64 0.80
CA LYS A 63 0.31 3.57 -0.20
C LYS A 63 -0.48 4.87 -0.08
N THR A 64 0.20 5.95 0.31
CA THR A 64 -0.35 7.30 0.20
C THR A 64 -0.45 7.63 -1.28
N VAL A 65 -1.67 7.72 -1.81
CA VAL A 65 -1.90 8.28 -3.14
C VAL A 65 -1.94 9.80 -2.96
N ASN A 66 -0.91 10.48 -3.45
CA ASN A 66 -0.91 11.94 -3.52
C ASN A 66 -1.85 12.33 -4.65
N VAL A 67 -3.09 12.66 -4.28
CA VAL A 67 -4.09 13.16 -5.22
C VAL A 67 -3.99 14.67 -5.23
N THR A 68 -3.54 15.23 -6.35
CA THR A 68 -3.32 16.69 -6.47
C THR A 68 -4.47 17.37 -7.21
N THR A 69 -5.18 16.63 -8.05
CA THR A 69 -6.28 17.15 -8.86
C THR A 69 -7.60 16.47 -8.53
N TYR A 70 -8.69 17.22 -8.73
CA TYR A 70 -10.05 16.67 -8.63
C TYR A 70 -10.27 15.48 -9.59
N GLN A 71 -9.68 15.55 -10.78
CA GLN A 71 -9.78 14.48 -11.77
C GLN A 71 -9.10 13.19 -11.29
N GLU A 72 -7.91 13.27 -10.68
CA GLU A 72 -7.25 12.10 -10.08
C GLU A 72 -8.09 11.50 -8.95
N LEU A 73 -8.68 12.35 -8.09
CA LEU A 73 -9.53 11.89 -6.98
C LEU A 73 -10.73 11.10 -7.49
N THR A 74 -11.44 11.69 -8.46
CA THR A 74 -12.68 11.12 -9.00
C THR A 74 -12.42 9.83 -9.77
N ASN A 75 -11.28 9.72 -10.47
CA ASN A 75 -10.87 8.49 -11.12
C ASN A 75 -10.59 7.37 -10.11
N LEU A 76 -9.81 7.66 -9.06
CA LEU A 76 -9.50 6.69 -8.01
C LEU A 76 -10.78 6.20 -7.28
N TRP A 77 -11.72 7.11 -7.06
CA TRP A 77 -13.02 6.77 -6.50
C TRP A 77 -13.84 5.91 -7.47
N LEU A 78 -13.89 6.27 -8.76
CA LEU A 78 -14.63 5.53 -9.79
C LEU A 78 -14.16 4.08 -9.95
N GLU A 79 -12.85 3.81 -9.82
CA GLU A 79 -12.30 2.45 -9.87
C GLU A 79 -12.92 1.55 -8.80
N ASN A 80 -13.11 2.06 -7.58
CA ASN A 80 -13.69 1.29 -6.48
C ASN A 80 -15.23 1.28 -6.56
N TYR A 81 -15.83 2.42 -6.87
CA TYR A 81 -17.28 2.59 -6.95
C TYR A 81 -17.90 1.66 -8.00
N CYS A 82 -17.20 1.37 -9.09
CA CYS A 82 -17.71 0.54 -10.17
C CYS A 82 -18.12 -0.88 -9.74
N HIS A 83 -17.51 -1.40 -8.68
CA HIS A 83 -17.82 -2.72 -8.15
C HIS A 83 -19.04 -2.72 -7.21
N THR A 84 -19.51 -1.54 -6.80
CA THR A 84 -20.62 -1.39 -5.84
C THR A 84 -21.97 -1.10 -6.50
N VAL A 85 -21.97 -0.69 -7.79
CA VAL A 85 -23.18 -0.24 -8.49
C VAL A 85 -23.37 -0.88 -9.85
N LYS A 86 -24.60 -0.81 -10.36
CA LYS A 86 -24.95 -1.23 -11.72
C LYS A 86 -24.34 -0.29 -12.76
N HIS A 87 -24.15 -0.81 -13.96
CA HIS A 87 -23.54 -0.08 -15.08
C HIS A 87 -24.25 1.25 -15.41
N SER A 88 -25.60 1.28 -15.39
CA SER A 88 -26.36 2.50 -15.66
C SER A 88 -26.08 3.63 -14.67
N THR A 89 -25.99 3.29 -13.38
CA THR A 89 -25.65 4.24 -12.31
C THR A 89 -24.22 4.75 -12.45
N LEU A 90 -23.29 3.88 -12.84
CA LEU A 90 -21.90 4.25 -13.11
C LEU A 90 -21.77 5.25 -14.27
N ILE A 91 -22.53 5.05 -15.36
CA ILE A 91 -22.55 5.99 -16.48
C ILE A 91 -23.01 7.37 -16.01
N GLY A 92 -24.09 7.43 -15.22
CA GLY A 92 -24.58 8.67 -14.62
C GLY A 92 -23.52 9.38 -13.78
N ALA A 93 -22.84 8.64 -12.90
CA ALA A 93 -21.75 9.19 -12.08
C ALA A 93 -20.59 9.72 -12.92
N LYS A 94 -20.17 9.00 -13.97
CA LYS A 94 -19.12 9.46 -14.90
C LYS A 94 -19.50 10.76 -15.62
N ASN A 95 -20.75 10.86 -16.08
CA ASN A 95 -21.23 12.05 -16.76
C ASN A 95 -21.25 13.28 -15.83
N ASN A 96 -21.66 13.09 -14.57
CA ASN A 96 -21.64 14.17 -13.57
C ASN A 96 -20.22 14.65 -13.26
N ILE A 97 -19.28 13.73 -13.05
CA ILE A 97 -17.86 14.07 -12.81
C ILE A 97 -17.30 14.86 -13.98
N LYS A 98 -17.58 14.42 -15.21
CA LYS A 98 -17.16 15.09 -16.43
C LYS A 98 -17.71 16.52 -16.48
N ASN A 99 -18.98 16.74 -16.15
CA ASN A 99 -19.57 18.08 -16.12
C ASN A 99 -18.88 19.01 -15.10
N ILE A 100 -18.57 18.50 -13.90
CA ILE A 100 -17.88 19.28 -12.85
C ILE A 100 -16.47 19.67 -13.29
N SER A 101 -15.76 18.79 -14.01
CA SER A 101 -14.40 19.10 -14.51
C SER A 101 -14.36 20.21 -15.59
N TYR A 102 -15.50 20.53 -16.22
CA TYR A 102 -15.60 21.63 -17.19
C TYR A 102 -16.07 22.96 -16.58
N GLN A 103 -16.40 22.99 -15.29
CA GLN A 103 -16.75 24.22 -14.61
C GLN A 103 -15.45 24.84 -14.04
N PRO A 104 -15.12 26.10 -14.37
CA PRO A 104 -13.96 26.74 -13.76
C PRO A 104 -14.17 26.82 -12.25
N LEU A 105 -13.17 26.37 -11.49
CA LEU A 105 -13.15 26.52 -10.04
C LEU A 105 -13.10 28.02 -9.74
N GLU A 106 -14.21 28.61 -9.29
CA GLU A 106 -14.19 29.98 -8.79
C GLU A 106 -13.21 30.03 -7.60
N THR A 107 -12.08 30.72 -7.81
CA THR A 107 -11.09 30.97 -6.77
C THR A 107 -11.69 31.94 -5.77
N THR A 108 -12.17 31.43 -4.64
CA THR A 108 -12.50 32.28 -3.49
C THR A 108 -11.21 32.69 -2.78
N ASN A 109 -10.96 34.01 -2.79
CA ASN A 109 -9.93 34.74 -2.02
C ASN A 109 -10.06 34.52 -0.51
#